data_AF-A0A4D6PKD1-F1
#
_entry.id   AF-A0A4D6PKD1-F1
#
_cell.length_a   1.000
_cell.length_b   1.000
_cell.length_c   1.000
_cell.angle_alpha   90.00
_cell.angle_beta   90.00
_cell.angle_gamma   90.00
#
_symmetry.space_group_name_H-M   'P 1'
#
loop_
_entity.id
_entity.type
_entity.pdbx_description
1 polymer ?
#
loop_
_entity_poly.entity_id
_entity_poly.type
_entity_poly.pdbx_seq_one_letter_code
_entity_poly.pdbx_strand_id
1 'polypeptide(L)'
;FQKALRMVDENVNGFDPNIMKVNENELREPTDKRMFVLAAALRQGYSQEKLYELTKIDKWFLEKFKNIIDYYKTLESTDSTSISSEILKKAKKIGFSDKQIADAIKSTEVAVRKLREEFKITPFVKQIDTVAAEWPASTNYLYLTYNGISHDLDFPGDFTMVLGSGVYRIGSSVEFDWCAVGCLRELRNQGKNTIMVNYNPETVSTDYDMS
;
A
#
# COMPACT_ATOMS: atom_id res chain seq x y z
N PHE A 1 0.59 6.28 0.93
CA PHE A 1 -0.73 6.43 1.57
C PHE A 1 -1.59 5.17 1.47
N GLN A 2 -2.20 4.82 0.32
CA GLN A 2 -3.13 3.67 0.24
C GLN A 2 -2.52 2.34 0.72
N LYS A 3 -1.23 2.08 0.45
CA LYS A 3 -0.50 0.90 0.96
C LYS A 3 -0.51 0.85 2.49
N ALA A 4 -0.31 1.98 3.17
CA ALA A 4 -0.30 2.07 4.62
C ALA A 4 -1.70 1.84 5.22
N LEU A 5 -2.77 2.37 4.59
CA LEU A 5 -4.14 2.08 5.06
C LEU A 5 -4.45 0.58 5.06
N ARG A 6 -4.01 -0.15 4.02
CA ARG A 6 -4.15 -1.62 3.95
C ARG A 6 -3.32 -2.38 4.98
N MET A 7 -2.25 -1.76 5.48
CA MET A 7 -1.35 -2.40 6.45
C MET A 7 -1.93 -2.35 7.87
N VAL A 8 -2.84 -1.41 8.15
CA VAL A 8 -3.43 -1.21 9.48
C VAL A 8 -4.53 -2.23 9.78
N ASP A 9 -5.41 -2.51 8.81
CA ASP A 9 -6.56 -3.39 8.97
C ASP A 9 -6.77 -4.22 7.69
N GLU A 10 -6.91 -5.54 7.86
CA GLU A 10 -7.12 -6.50 6.77
C GLU A 10 -8.46 -6.32 6.04
N ASN A 11 -9.42 -5.67 6.68
CA ASN A 11 -10.73 -5.37 6.10
C ASN A 11 -10.72 -4.07 5.27
N VAL A 12 -9.65 -3.29 5.35
CA VAL A 12 -9.51 -2.01 4.65
C VAL A 12 -8.70 -2.21 3.39
N ASN A 13 -9.33 -2.05 2.22
CA ASN A 13 -8.65 -2.21 0.93
C ASN A 13 -7.88 -0.95 0.48
N GLY A 14 -8.09 0.19 1.13
CA GLY A 14 -7.43 1.46 0.82
C GLY A 14 -8.26 2.66 1.26
N PHE A 15 -8.11 3.80 0.57
CA PHE A 15 -8.89 5.01 0.86
C PHE A 15 -10.26 4.95 0.17
N ASP A 16 -11.17 4.18 0.77
CA ASP A 16 -12.47 3.83 0.19
C ASP A 16 -13.59 4.78 0.68
N PRO A 17 -14.33 5.44 -0.23
CA PRO A 17 -15.40 6.36 0.13
C PRO A 17 -16.71 5.70 0.58
N ASN A 18 -16.84 4.37 0.47
CA ASN A 18 -18.09 3.65 0.71
C ASN A 18 -18.15 3.00 2.11
N ILE A 19 -17.06 3.00 2.88
CA ILE A 19 -16.99 2.36 4.21
C ILE A 19 -17.81 3.15 5.24
N MET A 20 -17.72 4.48 5.22
CA MET A 20 -18.39 5.37 6.17
C MET A 20 -19.28 6.39 5.46
N LYS A 21 -20.27 6.91 6.18
CA LYS A 21 -21.06 8.08 5.72
C LYS A 21 -20.37 9.37 6.14
N VAL A 22 -20.69 10.46 5.46
CA VAL A 22 -20.21 11.79 5.83
C VAL A 22 -20.77 12.20 7.17
N ASN A 23 -19.89 12.64 8.06
CA ASN A 23 -20.20 13.17 9.37
C ASN A 23 -19.24 14.33 9.68
N GLU A 24 -19.74 15.57 9.67
CA GLU A 24 -18.88 16.74 9.90
C GLU A 24 -18.28 16.79 11.30
N ASN A 25 -18.94 16.20 12.29
CA ASN A 25 -18.40 16.15 13.65
C ASN A 25 -17.14 15.26 13.69
N GLU A 26 -17.15 14.11 13.02
CA GLU A 26 -15.95 13.25 12.90
C GLU A 26 -14.86 13.86 12.00
N LEU A 27 -15.21 14.81 11.12
CA LEU A 27 -14.22 15.59 10.40
C LEU A 27 -13.55 16.63 11.31
N ARG A 28 -14.29 17.22 12.27
CA ARG A 28 -13.78 18.20 13.24
C ARG A 28 -13.02 17.55 14.38
N GLU A 29 -13.58 16.50 14.95
CA GLU A 29 -13.05 15.75 16.09
C GLU A 29 -12.29 14.53 15.59
N PRO A 30 -10.95 14.46 15.78
CA PRO A 30 -10.16 13.35 15.28
C PRO A 30 -10.58 11.98 15.85
N THR A 31 -10.92 11.05 14.96
CA THR A 31 -11.17 9.63 15.27
C THR A 31 -10.27 8.72 14.41
N ASP A 32 -10.16 7.45 14.80
CA ASP A 32 -9.53 6.39 14.00
C ASP A 32 -10.20 6.18 12.62
N LYS A 33 -11.50 6.48 12.53
CA LYS A 33 -12.32 6.35 11.30
C LYS A 33 -12.35 7.61 10.42
N ARG A 34 -11.77 8.72 10.88
CA ARG A 34 -11.84 10.03 10.21
C ARG A 34 -11.41 10.01 8.74
N MET A 35 -10.44 9.17 8.38
CA MET A 35 -9.98 9.05 6.99
C MET A 35 -11.08 8.52 6.06
N PHE A 36 -11.94 7.61 6.52
CA PHE A 36 -13.03 7.07 5.70
C PHE A 36 -14.19 8.07 5.58
N VAL A 37 -14.46 8.84 6.64
CA VAL A 37 -15.42 9.96 6.59
C VAL A 37 -14.93 11.04 5.62
N LEU A 38 -13.62 11.32 5.61
CA LEU A 38 -13.00 12.24 4.66
C LEU A 38 -13.13 11.76 3.21
N ALA A 39 -12.91 10.46 2.95
CA ALA A 39 -13.12 9.84 1.64
C ALA A 39 -14.57 10.02 1.17
N ALA A 40 -15.55 9.76 2.04
CA ALA A 40 -16.97 9.97 1.75
C ALA A 40 -17.30 11.45 1.48
N ALA A 41 -16.69 12.38 2.21
CA ALA A 41 -16.95 13.82 2.03
C ALA A 41 -16.40 14.33 0.69
N LEU A 42 -15.21 13.89 0.31
CA LEU A 42 -14.64 14.14 -1.01
C LEU A 42 -15.52 13.57 -2.13
N ARG A 43 -16.10 12.38 -1.91
CA ARG A 43 -17.01 11.72 -2.85
C ARG A 43 -18.31 12.51 -3.04
N GLN A 44 -18.84 13.10 -1.96
CA GLN A 44 -20.00 13.99 -1.98
C GLN A 44 -19.72 15.40 -2.51
N GLY A 45 -18.47 15.70 -2.90
CA GLY A 45 -18.12 16.96 -3.56
C GLY A 45 -17.85 18.12 -2.60
N TYR A 46 -17.46 17.84 -1.34
CA TYR A 46 -17.01 18.89 -0.43
C TYR A 46 -15.78 19.61 -1.01
N SER A 47 -15.75 20.95 -0.92
CA SER A 47 -14.61 21.75 -1.35
C SER A 47 -13.40 21.54 -0.46
N GLN A 48 -12.20 21.77 -0.99
CA GLN A 48 -10.96 21.66 -0.23
C GLN A 48 -10.91 22.69 0.89
N GLU A 49 -11.45 23.89 0.67
CA GLU A 49 -11.60 24.95 1.67
C GLU A 49 -12.43 24.44 2.85
N LYS A 50 -13.60 23.85 2.57
CA LYS A 50 -14.47 23.32 3.62
C LYS A 50 -13.79 22.19 4.39
N LEU A 51 -13.15 21.25 3.69
CA LEU A 51 -12.44 20.14 4.32
C LEU A 51 -11.24 20.61 5.15
N TYR A 52 -10.50 21.62 4.68
CA TYR A 52 -9.44 22.26 5.45
C TYR A 52 -10.00 22.90 6.73
N GLU A 53 -11.10 23.64 6.64
CA GLU A 53 -11.68 24.27 7.82
C GLU A 53 -12.17 23.26 8.86
N LEU A 54 -12.77 22.16 8.40
CA LEU A 54 -13.23 21.09 9.28
C LEU A 54 -12.05 20.31 9.86
N THR A 55 -11.04 19.98 9.05
CA THR A 55 -10.05 18.97 9.44
C THR A 55 -8.69 19.51 9.89
N LYS A 56 -8.35 20.72 9.44
CA LYS A 56 -7.02 21.33 9.49
C LYS A 56 -5.91 20.51 8.81
N ILE A 57 -6.30 19.55 7.97
CA ILE A 57 -5.37 18.84 7.07
C ILE A 57 -4.99 19.79 5.94
N ASP A 58 -3.69 19.98 5.73
CA ASP A 58 -3.19 20.88 4.68
C ASP A 58 -3.78 20.54 3.30
N LYS A 59 -4.07 21.60 2.53
CA LYS A 59 -4.72 21.49 1.22
C LYS A 59 -3.95 20.61 0.24
N TRP A 60 -2.63 20.54 0.35
CA TRP A 60 -1.82 19.66 -0.49
C TRP A 60 -2.21 18.18 -0.32
N PHE A 61 -2.43 17.72 0.93
CA PHE A 61 -2.87 16.35 1.18
C PHE A 61 -4.31 16.14 0.72
N LEU A 62 -5.20 17.11 0.97
CA LEU A 62 -6.59 17.06 0.51
C LEU A 62 -6.68 16.92 -1.01
N GLU A 63 -5.82 17.62 -1.75
CA GLU A 63 -5.69 17.47 -3.20
C GLU A 63 -5.23 16.05 -3.58
N LYS A 64 -4.24 15.46 -2.89
CA LYS A 64 -3.83 14.06 -3.14
C LYS A 64 -4.94 13.05 -2.82
N PHE A 65 -5.73 13.27 -1.78
CA PHE A 65 -6.88 12.41 -1.48
C PHE A 65 -7.98 12.56 -2.53
N LYS A 66 -8.25 13.79 -2.97
CA LYS A 66 -9.20 14.06 -4.06
C LYS A 66 -8.81 13.32 -5.34
N ASN A 67 -7.52 13.30 -5.69
CA ASN A 67 -7.00 12.55 -6.84
C ASN A 67 -7.38 11.05 -6.78
N ILE A 68 -7.36 10.43 -5.61
CA ILE A 68 -7.78 9.03 -5.43
C ILE A 68 -9.28 8.88 -5.66
N ILE A 69 -10.09 9.76 -5.07
CA ILE A 69 -11.56 9.70 -5.15
C ILE A 69 -12.08 10.01 -6.56
N ASP A 70 -11.46 10.95 -7.27
CA ASP A 70 -11.81 11.20 -8.66
C ASP A 70 -11.42 10.03 -9.57
N TYR A 71 -10.37 9.29 -9.21
CA TYR A 71 -10.01 8.07 -9.94
C TYR A 71 -10.99 6.92 -9.72
N TYR A 72 -11.63 6.82 -8.55
CA TYR A 72 -12.75 5.90 -8.35
C TYR A 72 -13.87 6.16 -9.36
N LYS A 73 -14.25 7.43 -9.58
CA LYS A 73 -15.28 7.80 -10.58
C LYS A 73 -14.88 7.36 -11.99
N THR A 74 -13.60 7.49 -12.32
CA THR A 74 -13.05 7.03 -13.61
C THR A 74 -13.19 5.51 -13.75
N LEU A 75 -12.79 4.75 -12.72
CA LEU A 75 -12.91 3.29 -12.71
C LEU A 75 -14.37 2.84 -12.82
N GLU A 76 -15.28 3.42 -12.04
CA GLU A 76 -16.70 3.03 -12.04
C GLU A 76 -17.43 3.42 -13.33
N SER A 77 -16.93 4.43 -14.05
CA SER A 77 -17.43 4.78 -15.39
C SER A 77 -16.89 3.88 -16.50
N THR A 78 -15.90 3.04 -16.20
CA THR A 78 -15.27 2.13 -17.15
C THR A 78 -15.98 0.78 -17.12
N ASP A 79 -16.35 0.26 -18.28
CA ASP A 79 -16.93 -1.08 -18.37
C ASP A 79 -15.86 -2.15 -18.09
N SER A 80 -16.22 -3.17 -17.33
CA SER A 80 -15.29 -4.24 -16.89
C SER A 80 -14.53 -4.93 -18.03
N THR A 81 -15.13 -5.02 -19.22
CA THR A 81 -14.56 -5.65 -20.42
C THR A 81 -13.68 -4.71 -21.25
N SER A 82 -13.64 -3.42 -20.91
CA SER A 82 -13.02 -2.36 -21.71
C SER A 82 -11.93 -1.57 -20.98
N ILE A 83 -11.54 -2.00 -19.77
CA ILE A 83 -10.51 -1.31 -19.01
C ILE A 83 -9.17 -1.35 -19.76
N SER A 84 -8.66 -0.16 -20.08
CA SER A 84 -7.41 -0.03 -20.83
C SER A 84 -6.19 -0.23 -19.94
N SER A 85 -5.08 -0.65 -20.56
CA SER A 85 -3.77 -0.77 -19.88
C SER A 85 -3.36 0.54 -19.19
N GLU A 86 -3.62 1.69 -19.82
CA GLU A 86 -3.30 3.00 -19.24
C GLU A 86 -4.13 3.32 -17.99
N ILE A 87 -5.43 3.02 -18.00
CA ILE A 87 -6.29 3.20 -16.83
C ILE A 87 -5.80 2.31 -15.68
N LEU A 88 -5.49 1.04 -15.99
CA LEU A 88 -5.04 0.09 -14.99
C LEU A 88 -3.68 0.51 -14.40
N LYS A 89 -2.71 0.86 -15.26
CA LYS A 89 -1.38 1.32 -14.86
C LYS A 89 -1.43 2.56 -13.98
N LYS A 90 -2.27 3.56 -14.33
CA LYS A 90 -2.45 4.76 -13.52
C LYS A 90 -3.11 4.45 -12.17
N ALA A 91 -4.09 3.53 -12.12
CA ALA A 91 -4.68 3.05 -10.86
C ALA A 91 -3.60 2.46 -9.92
N LYS A 92 -2.71 1.62 -10.47
CA LYS A 92 -1.62 1.00 -9.70
C LYS A 92 -0.61 2.04 -9.20
N LYS A 93 -0.24 3.02 -10.03
CA LYS A 93 0.69 4.10 -9.67
C LYS A 93 0.19 4.99 -8.52
N ILE A 94 -1.11 5.21 -8.41
CA ILE A 94 -1.72 5.95 -7.29
C ILE A 94 -2.10 5.04 -6.10
N GLY A 95 -1.80 3.73 -6.18
CA GLY A 95 -1.83 2.80 -5.06
C GLY A 95 -3.09 1.96 -4.88
N PHE A 96 -3.96 1.87 -5.89
CA PHE A 96 -5.12 0.97 -5.83
C PHE A 96 -4.68 -0.49 -5.77
N SER A 97 -5.30 -1.28 -4.89
CA SER A 97 -5.18 -2.75 -4.93
C SER A 97 -5.99 -3.34 -6.08
N ASP A 98 -5.67 -4.58 -6.46
CA ASP A 98 -6.45 -5.29 -7.50
C ASP A 98 -7.91 -5.49 -7.02
N LYS A 99 -8.11 -5.69 -5.71
CA LYS A 99 -9.43 -5.74 -5.06
C LYS A 99 -10.22 -4.43 -5.16
N GLN A 100 -9.61 -3.27 -4.86
CA GLN A 100 -10.30 -1.97 -5.01
C GLN A 100 -10.74 -1.72 -6.46
N ILE A 101 -9.91 -2.10 -7.44
CA ILE A 101 -10.23 -1.95 -8.86
C ILE A 101 -11.37 -2.90 -9.23
N ALA A 102 -11.30 -4.16 -8.79
CA ALA A 102 -12.33 -5.16 -9.03
C ALA A 102 -13.69 -4.70 -8.50
N ASP A 103 -13.74 -4.17 -7.27
CA ASP A 103 -14.98 -3.66 -6.68
C ASP A 103 -15.55 -2.48 -7.49
N ALA A 104 -14.68 -1.55 -7.91
CA ALA A 104 -15.09 -0.37 -8.70
C ALA A 104 -15.66 -0.73 -10.08
N ILE A 105 -15.08 -1.73 -10.77
CA ILE A 105 -15.53 -2.16 -12.11
C ILE A 105 -16.49 -3.34 -12.07
N LYS A 106 -16.94 -3.79 -10.89
CA LYS A 106 -17.82 -4.95 -10.69
C LYS A 106 -17.25 -6.26 -11.29
N SER A 107 -15.97 -6.52 -11.01
CA SER A 107 -15.25 -7.73 -11.42
C SER A 107 -14.71 -8.48 -10.18
N THR A 108 -13.86 -9.48 -10.40
CA THR A 108 -13.17 -10.21 -9.32
C THR A 108 -11.71 -9.80 -9.23
N GLU A 109 -11.13 -9.85 -8.03
CA GLU A 109 -9.71 -9.55 -7.81
C GLU A 109 -8.80 -10.40 -8.70
N VAL A 110 -9.13 -11.69 -8.86
CA VAL A 110 -8.37 -12.62 -9.70
C VAL A 110 -8.42 -12.22 -11.18
N ALA A 111 -9.58 -11.78 -11.68
CA ALA A 111 -9.70 -11.32 -13.06
C ALA A 111 -8.88 -10.05 -13.30
N VAL A 112 -8.94 -9.08 -12.39
CA VAL A 112 -8.12 -7.85 -12.48
C VAL A 112 -6.63 -8.18 -12.42
N ARG A 113 -6.23 -9.10 -11.55
CA ARG A 113 -4.83 -9.55 -11.45
C ARG A 113 -4.34 -10.18 -12.75
N LYS A 114 -5.12 -11.10 -13.34
CA LYS A 114 -4.77 -11.74 -14.62
C LYS A 114 -4.62 -10.71 -15.73
N LEU A 115 -5.59 -9.81 -15.87
CA LEU A 115 -5.54 -8.74 -16.88
C LEU A 115 -4.33 -7.82 -16.67
N ARG A 116 -4.00 -7.49 -15.41
CA ARG A 116 -2.82 -6.71 -15.05
C ARG A 116 -1.53 -7.41 -15.49
N GLU A 117 -1.44 -8.71 -15.28
CA GLU A 117 -0.29 -9.54 -15.69
C GLU A 117 -0.20 -9.68 -17.22
N GLU A 118 -1.32 -9.82 -17.93
CA GLU A 118 -1.40 -9.83 -19.40
C GLU A 118 -0.90 -8.51 -20.01
N PHE A 119 -1.24 -7.38 -19.39
CA PHE A 119 -0.69 -6.06 -19.75
C PHE A 119 0.75 -5.82 -19.29
N LYS A 120 1.38 -6.80 -18.64
CA LYS A 120 2.75 -6.71 -18.08
C LYS A 120 2.91 -5.55 -17.09
N ILE A 121 1.85 -5.26 -16.34
CA ILE A 121 1.85 -4.22 -15.31
C ILE A 121 2.23 -4.86 -13.97
N THR A 122 3.53 -4.95 -13.71
CA THR A 122 4.08 -5.45 -12.45
C THR A 122 4.81 -4.33 -11.70
N PRO A 123 4.88 -4.39 -10.35
CA PRO A 123 5.68 -3.44 -9.60
C PRO A 123 7.17 -3.73 -9.80
N PHE A 124 7.99 -2.71 -9.55
CA PHE A 124 9.45 -2.79 -9.55
C PHE A 124 9.98 -2.78 -8.12
N VAL A 125 11.12 -3.46 -7.93
CA VAL A 125 11.86 -3.51 -6.66
C VAL A 125 12.86 -2.37 -6.66
N LYS A 126 12.84 -1.57 -5.60
CA LYS A 126 13.71 -0.41 -5.41
C LYS A 126 14.45 -0.46 -4.08
N GLN A 127 15.69 -0.02 -4.08
CA GLN A 127 16.53 0.09 -2.89
C GLN A 127 16.28 1.40 -2.12
N ILE A 128 16.45 1.34 -0.82
CA ILE A 128 16.53 2.50 0.07
C ILE A 128 18.01 2.70 0.38
N ASP A 129 18.62 3.69 -0.25
CA ASP A 129 20.07 3.94 -0.25
C ASP A 129 20.50 5.14 0.60
N THR A 130 19.54 5.87 1.19
CA THR A 130 19.70 7.13 1.93
C THR A 130 20.16 8.36 1.13
N VAL A 131 20.65 8.18 -0.10
CA VAL A 131 21.28 9.22 -0.93
C VAL A 131 20.62 9.42 -2.29
N ALA A 132 19.44 8.84 -2.51
CA ALA A 132 18.66 8.96 -3.73
C ALA A 132 19.49 8.60 -4.99
N ALA A 133 20.17 7.46 -4.94
CA ALA A 133 21.03 6.88 -5.96
C ALA A 133 22.28 7.71 -6.33
N GLU A 134 22.72 8.64 -5.48
CA GLU A 134 24.02 9.30 -5.65
C GLU A 134 25.18 8.28 -5.63
N TRP A 135 25.07 7.28 -4.76
CA TRP A 135 26.04 6.19 -4.60
C TRP A 135 25.32 4.84 -4.61
N PRO A 136 25.95 3.76 -5.13
CA PRO A 136 25.36 2.44 -5.10
C PRO A 136 25.18 1.95 -3.66
N ALA A 137 24.01 1.40 -3.35
CA ALA A 137 23.73 0.83 -2.05
C ALA A 137 24.49 -0.48 -1.84
N SER A 138 25.09 -0.64 -0.66
CA SER A 138 25.70 -1.90 -0.23
C SER A 138 24.71 -2.87 0.42
N THR A 139 23.48 -2.42 0.71
CA THR A 139 22.47 -3.19 1.43
C THR A 139 21.20 -3.39 0.60
N ASN A 140 20.45 -4.45 0.92
CA ASN A 140 19.20 -4.80 0.27
C ASN A 140 17.99 -4.43 1.14
N TYR A 141 17.86 -3.14 1.48
CA TYR A 141 16.64 -2.62 2.09
C TYR A 141 15.67 -2.14 1.01
N LEU A 142 14.54 -2.84 0.84
CA LEU A 142 13.76 -2.79 -0.40
C LEU A 142 12.31 -2.35 -0.20
N TYR A 143 11.75 -1.75 -1.25
CA TYR A 143 10.31 -1.55 -1.39
C TYR A 143 9.83 -1.80 -2.82
N LEU A 144 8.51 -2.01 -2.97
CA LEU A 144 7.85 -2.20 -4.26
C LEU A 144 7.11 -0.94 -4.69
N THR A 145 7.25 -0.57 -5.97
CA THR A 145 6.55 0.57 -6.57
C THR A 145 6.14 0.33 -8.03
N TYR A 146 4.97 0.84 -8.43
CA TYR A 146 4.57 0.89 -9.84
C TYR A 146 5.11 2.13 -10.57
N ASN A 147 5.78 3.04 -9.84
CA ASN A 147 6.38 4.26 -10.37
C ASN A 147 7.86 4.04 -10.72
N GLY A 148 8.18 2.88 -11.29
CA GLY A 148 9.51 2.53 -11.79
C GLY A 148 9.47 2.08 -13.24
N ILE A 149 10.65 1.86 -13.81
CA ILE A 149 10.83 1.30 -15.16
C ILE A 149 11.78 0.09 -15.18
N SER A 150 12.48 -0.16 -14.08
CA SER A 150 13.46 -1.25 -13.90
C SER A 150 13.56 -1.63 -12.43
N HIS A 151 14.06 -2.83 -12.16
CA HIS A 151 14.47 -3.25 -10.82
C HIS A 151 15.87 -2.73 -10.49
N ASP A 152 16.17 -2.52 -9.22
CA ASP A 152 17.52 -2.16 -8.76
C ASP A 152 18.40 -3.39 -8.48
N LEU A 153 17.81 -4.60 -8.54
CA LEU A 153 18.45 -5.88 -8.22
C LEU A 153 18.12 -6.96 -9.25
N ASP A 154 18.98 -7.97 -9.30
CA ASP A 154 18.73 -9.23 -9.97
C ASP A 154 18.04 -10.23 -9.04
N PHE A 155 17.31 -11.20 -9.62
CA PHE A 155 16.56 -12.21 -8.88
C PHE A 155 17.03 -13.62 -9.25
N PRO A 156 18.18 -14.08 -8.74
CA PRO A 156 18.76 -15.37 -9.11
C PRO A 156 17.95 -16.59 -8.62
N GLY A 157 16.99 -16.39 -7.71
CA GLY A 157 16.18 -17.47 -7.14
C GLY A 157 16.82 -18.11 -5.89
N ASP A 158 16.22 -19.20 -5.41
CA ASP A 158 16.70 -19.98 -4.25
C ASP A 158 16.77 -19.22 -2.91
N PHE A 159 15.78 -18.35 -2.67
CA PHE A 159 15.59 -17.67 -1.39
C PHE A 159 14.43 -18.28 -0.59
N THR A 160 14.58 -18.30 0.73
CA THR A 160 13.50 -18.65 1.66
C THR A 160 12.81 -17.39 2.17
N MET A 161 11.51 -17.26 1.93
CA MET A 161 10.75 -16.10 2.41
C MET A 161 10.27 -16.31 3.85
N VAL A 162 10.46 -15.30 4.69
CA VAL A 162 9.91 -15.22 6.05
C VAL A 162 8.93 -14.06 6.10
N LEU A 163 7.70 -14.34 6.52
CA LEU A 163 6.63 -13.35 6.65
C LEU A 163 6.57 -12.86 8.10
N GLY A 164 6.65 -11.55 8.30
CA GLY A 164 6.50 -10.92 9.60
C GLY A 164 5.05 -10.86 10.07
N SER A 165 4.87 -10.49 11.34
CA SER A 165 3.57 -10.39 11.99
C SER A 165 2.76 -9.15 11.62
N GLY A 166 3.38 -8.14 10.99
CA GLY A 166 2.75 -6.86 10.73
C GLY A 166 2.59 -6.01 12.00
N VAL A 167 1.62 -5.09 11.98
CA VAL A 167 1.39 -4.15 13.08
C VAL A 167 0.98 -4.85 14.38
N TYR A 168 1.48 -4.35 15.50
CA TYR A 168 1.09 -4.84 16.81
C TYR A 168 -0.38 -4.51 17.13
N ARG A 169 -1.04 -5.46 17.79
CA ARG A 169 -2.42 -5.36 18.28
C ARG A 169 -2.59 -6.23 19.50
N ILE A 170 -3.66 -6.03 20.26
CA ILE A 170 -3.98 -6.90 21.39
C ILE A 170 -4.09 -8.35 20.89
N GLY A 171 -3.27 -9.25 21.44
CA GLY A 171 -3.16 -10.64 21.02
C GLY A 171 -2.10 -10.93 19.94
N SER A 172 -1.39 -9.90 19.45
CA SER A 172 -0.26 -10.05 18.53
C SER A 172 0.79 -8.95 18.77
N SER A 173 1.82 -9.27 19.55
CA SER A 173 2.87 -8.34 19.97
C SER A 173 4.28 -8.86 19.61
N VAL A 174 5.29 -8.40 20.35
CA VAL A 174 6.72 -8.62 20.14
C VAL A 174 7.13 -10.10 20.10
N GLU A 175 6.35 -10.99 20.72
CA GLU A 175 6.61 -12.43 20.71
C GLU A 175 6.69 -13.01 19.29
N PHE A 176 5.91 -12.48 18.35
CA PHE A 176 5.95 -12.92 16.96
C PHE A 176 7.18 -12.38 16.21
N ASP A 177 7.66 -11.19 16.58
CA ASP A 177 8.90 -10.64 16.03
C ASP A 177 10.11 -11.47 16.50
N TRP A 178 10.11 -11.89 17.76
CA TRP A 178 11.14 -12.78 18.30
C TRP A 178 11.20 -14.13 17.55
N CYS A 179 10.04 -14.73 17.25
CA CYS A 179 9.95 -15.93 16.43
C CYS A 179 10.51 -15.72 15.01
N ALA A 180 10.20 -14.59 14.36
CA ALA A 180 10.71 -14.26 13.04
C ALA A 180 12.24 -14.10 13.04
N VAL A 181 12.78 -13.38 14.03
CA VAL A 181 14.23 -13.21 14.23
C VAL A 181 14.92 -14.55 14.47
N GLY A 182 14.34 -15.42 15.31
CA GLY A 182 14.85 -16.76 15.54
C GLY A 182 14.91 -17.61 14.26
N CYS A 183 13.85 -17.55 13.44
CA CYS A 183 13.78 -18.23 12.14
C CYS A 183 14.87 -17.72 11.18
N LEU A 184 15.02 -16.40 11.03
CA LEU A 184 16.04 -15.79 10.16
C LEU A 184 17.45 -16.22 10.56
N ARG A 185 17.77 -16.18 11.87
CA ARG A 185 19.08 -16.60 12.39
C ARG A 185 19.35 -18.06 12.08
N GLU A 186 18.37 -18.94 12.25
CA GLU A 186 18.55 -20.37 11.99
C GLU A 186 18.69 -20.68 10.50
N LEU A 187 17.93 -20.01 9.63
CA LEU A 187 18.11 -20.11 8.18
C LEU A 187 19.51 -19.66 7.75
N ARG A 188 20.01 -18.55 8.32
CA ARG A 188 21.37 -18.05 8.10
C ARG A 188 22.43 -19.05 8.58
N ASN A 189 22.25 -19.67 9.75
CA ASN A 189 23.14 -20.73 10.25
C ASN A 189 23.19 -21.95 9.32
N GLN A 190 22.09 -22.26 8.63
CA GLN A 190 22.01 -23.32 7.62
C GLN A 190 22.54 -22.89 6.24
N GLY A 191 23.09 -21.67 6.10
CA GLY A 191 23.60 -21.15 4.84
C GLY A 191 22.51 -20.85 3.79
N LYS A 192 21.27 -20.65 4.21
CA LYS A 192 20.15 -20.31 3.32
C LYS A 192 20.02 -18.81 3.16
N ASN A 193 19.83 -18.35 1.93
CA ASN A 193 19.48 -16.95 1.65
C ASN A 193 18.02 -16.69 2.02
N THR A 194 17.74 -15.55 2.65
CA THR A 194 16.40 -15.23 3.14
C THR A 194 15.83 -13.95 2.55
N ILE A 195 14.49 -13.86 2.52
CA ILE A 195 13.76 -12.62 2.20
C ILE A 195 12.78 -12.38 3.34
N MET A 196 13.01 -11.33 4.12
CA MET A 196 12.07 -10.90 5.16
C MET A 196 11.06 -9.92 4.59
N VAL A 197 9.77 -10.18 4.81
CA VAL A 197 8.68 -9.25 4.43
C VAL A 197 7.90 -8.85 5.67
N ASN A 198 8.06 -7.59 6.08
CA ASN A 198 7.30 -6.99 7.17
C ASN A 198 7.05 -5.51 6.87
N TYR A 199 6.14 -4.90 7.61
CA TYR A 199 5.77 -3.49 7.47
C TYR A 199 5.57 -2.77 8.81
N ASN A 200 5.91 -3.43 9.92
CA ASN A 200 5.94 -2.81 11.24
C ASN A 200 7.28 -2.08 11.43
N PRO A 201 7.31 -0.75 11.60
CA PRO A 201 8.57 -0.01 11.77
C PRO A 201 9.21 -0.21 13.15
N GLU A 202 8.53 -0.85 14.11
CA GLU A 202 9.01 -1.03 15.49
C GLU A 202 9.77 -2.36 15.70
N THR A 203 9.89 -3.19 14.66
CA THR A 203 10.41 -4.56 14.78
C THR A 203 11.91 -4.68 14.54
N VAL A 204 12.55 -5.63 15.21
CA VAL A 204 13.94 -6.01 14.93
C VAL A 204 14.03 -6.83 13.64
N SER A 205 12.98 -7.57 13.27
CA SER A 205 12.96 -8.29 11.99
C SER A 205 13.02 -7.38 10.76
N THR A 206 12.70 -6.09 10.90
CA THR A 206 12.82 -5.09 9.81
C THR A 206 14.20 -4.45 9.71
N ASP A 207 15.16 -4.86 10.55
CA ASP A 207 16.56 -4.49 10.41
C ASP A 207 17.21 -5.25 9.24
N TYR A 208 17.80 -4.53 8.29
CA TYR A 208 18.43 -5.13 7.11
C TYR A 208 19.67 -5.96 7.47
N ASP A 209 20.30 -5.74 8.64
CA ASP A 209 21.45 -6.54 9.10
C ASP A 209 21.02 -7.95 9.57
N MET A 210 19.73 -8.15 9.83
CA MET A 210 19.16 -9.41 10.31
C MET A 210 18.79 -10.39 9.20
N SER A 211 18.60 -9.92 7.97
CA SER A 211 18.19 -10.71 6.79
C SER A 211 19.35 -11.19 5.91
#